data_AF-A0A1Q5QUJ4-F1
#
_entry.id   AF-A0A1Q5QUJ4-F1
#
_cell.length_a   1.000
_cell.length_b   1.000
_cell.length_c   1.000
_cell.angle_alpha   90.00
_cell.angle_beta   90.00
_cell.angle_gamma   90.00
#
_symmetry.space_group_name_H-M   'P 1'
#
loop_
_entity.id
_entity.type
_entity.pdbx_description
1 polymer ?
#
loop_
_entity_poly.entity_id
_entity_poly.type
_entity_poly.pdbx_seq_one_letter_code
_entity_poly.pdbx_strand_id
1 'polypeptide(L)' 'MRVRRETVEHPFGTMKARMGATHFLTKTLPKVAAEMALSVLAYNLTRAMNIVGTKPLMAAIAA' A
#
# COMPACT_ATOMS: atom_id res chain seq x y z
N MET A 1 -15.70 16.75 -1.00
CA MET A 1 -15.27 15.56 -0.22
C MET A 1 -15.58 14.21 -0.90
N ARG A 2 -16.63 14.08 -1.72
CA ARG A 2 -17.03 12.81 -2.37
C ARG A 2 -15.96 12.19 -3.29
N VAL A 3 -15.41 12.98 -4.22
CA VAL A 3 -14.36 12.53 -5.17
C VAL A 3 -13.13 11.97 -4.47
N ARG A 4 -12.69 12.60 -3.37
CA ARG A 4 -11.54 12.12 -2.57
C ARG A 4 -11.82 10.77 -1.93
N ARG A 5 -13.05 10.54 -1.43
CA ARG A 5 -13.46 9.25 -0.87
C ARG A 5 -13.44 8.16 -1.94
N GLU A 6 -14.08 8.41 -3.08
CA GLU A 6 -14.11 7.48 -4.21
C GLU A 6 -12.70 7.13 -4.72
N THR A 7 -11.79 8.11 -4.72
CA THR A 7 -10.40 7.90 -5.16
C THR A 7 -9.60 7.00 -4.21
N VAL A 8 -9.84 7.08 -2.89
CA VAL A 8 -9.13 6.24 -1.91
C VAL A 8 -9.69 4.82 -1.82
N GLU A 9 -10.94 4.60 -2.24
CA GLU A 9 -11.55 3.25 -2.26
C GLU A 9 -10.72 2.28 -3.10
N HIS A 10 -10.19 2.71 -4.25
CA HIS A 10 -9.43 1.83 -5.13
C HIS A 10 -8.11 1.32 -4.51
N PRO A 11 -7.24 2.18 -3.93
CA PRO A 11 -6.10 1.74 -3.12
C PRO A 11 -6.49 0.79 -1.98
N PHE A 12 -7.50 1.15 -1.18
CA PHE A 12 -7.94 0.33 -0.04
C PHE A 12 -8.50 -1.02 -0.47
N GLY A 13 -9.28 -1.07 -1.55
CA GLY A 13 -9.80 -2.31 -2.12
C GLY A 13 -8.68 -3.23 -2.59
N THR A 14 -7.67 -2.67 -3.27
CA THR A 14 -6.51 -3.44 -3.74
C THR A 14 -5.70 -4.00 -2.56
N MET A 15 -5.43 -3.19 -1.53
CA MET A 15 -4.71 -3.63 -0.33
C MET A 15 -5.49 -4.75 0.39
N LYS A 16 -6.78 -4.56 0.64
CA LYS A 16 -7.62 -5.57 1.32
C LYS A 16 -7.70 -6.87 0.54
N ALA A 17 -7.82 -6.81 -0.79
CA ALA A 17 -7.82 -8.01 -1.63
C ALA A 17 -6.49 -8.78 -1.53
N ARG A 18 -5.35 -8.07 -1.53
CA ARG A 18 -4.02 -8.66 -1.34
C ARG A 18 -3.80 -9.24 0.05
N MET A 19 -4.40 -8.62 1.07
CA MET A 19 -4.40 -9.13 2.45
C MET A 19 -5.30 -10.36 2.62
N GLY A 20 -6.06 -10.78 1.59
CA GLY A 20 -6.95 -11.94 1.65
C GLY A 20 -8.31 -11.67 2.29
N ALA A 21 -8.66 -10.39 2.52
CA ALA A 21 -9.89 -9.99 3.24
C ALA A 21 -10.07 -10.67 4.61
N THR A 22 -8.97 -11.13 5.22
CA THR A 22 -8.93 -11.77 6.53
C THR A 22 -8.58 -10.76 7.62
N HIS A 23 -8.56 -11.22 8.87
CA HIS A 23 -8.12 -10.44 10.02
C HIS A 23 -6.61 -10.19 9.97
N PHE A 24 -6.16 -9.13 10.64
CA PHE A 24 -4.74 -8.92 10.89
C PHE A 24 -4.13 -10.12 11.62
N LEU A 25 -2.89 -10.44 11.27
CA LEU A 25 -2.14 -11.54 11.88
C LEU A 25 -1.70 -11.21 13.30
N THR A 26 -1.46 -9.93 13.55
CA THR A 26 -0.99 -9.44 14.84
C THR A 26 -2.12 -8.96 15.76
N LYS A 27 -1.83 -8.93 17.06
CA LYS A 27 -2.71 -8.39 18.10
C LYS A 27 -2.05 -7.19 18.75
N THR A 28 -2.86 -6.29 19.32
CA THR A 28 -2.50 -4.97 19.89
C THR A 28 -2.22 -3.88 18.85
N LEU A 29 -2.61 -2.65 19.18
CA LEU A 29 -2.57 -1.52 18.24
C LEU A 29 -1.19 -1.25 17.63
N PRO A 30 -0.07 -1.27 18.39
CA PRO A 30 1.24 -0.99 17.79
C PRO A 30 1.64 -2.02 16.73
N LYS A 31 1.31 -3.30 16.93
CA LYS A 31 1.66 -4.37 15.98
C LYS A 31 0.76 -4.34 14.75
N VAL A 32 -0.54 -4.13 14.95
CA VAL A 32 -1.51 -3.98 13.85
C VAL A 32 -1.19 -2.75 13.00
N ALA A 33 -0.76 -1.65 13.62
CA ALA A 33 -0.33 -0.46 12.90
C ALA A 33 0.90 -0.74 12.02
N ALA A 34 1.87 -1.51 12.51
CA ALA A 34 3.02 -1.93 11.71
C ALA A 34 2.62 -2.82 10.53
N GLU A 35 1.71 -3.78 10.74
CA GLU A 35 1.18 -4.66 9.68
C GLU A 35 0.44 -3.86 8.58
N MET A 36 -0.37 -2.89 8.99
CA MET A 36 -1.02 -1.96 8.06
C MET A 36 0.02 -1.11 7.32
N ALA A 37 1.04 -0.59 8.00
CA ALA A 37 2.08 0.23 7.38
C ALA A 37 2.86 -0.54 6.32
N LEU A 38 3.19 -1.81 6.56
CA LEU A 38 3.84 -2.69 5.57
C LEU A 38 2.93 -2.95 4.35
N SER A 39 1.64 -3.16 4.58
CA SER A 39 0.67 -3.35 3.49
C SER A 39 0.57 -2.10 2.60
N VAL A 40 0.53 -0.91 3.22
CA VAL A 40 0.54 0.38 2.51
C VAL A 40 1.86 0.59 1.77
N LEU A 41 2.99 0.27 2.38
CA LEU A 41 4.30 0.37 1.74
C LEU A 41 4.39 -0.51 0.48
N ALA A 42 3.96 -1.77 0.57
CA ALA A 42 3.95 -2.69 -0.56
C ALA A 42 3.06 -2.18 -1.72
N TYR A 43 1.89 -1.63 -1.40
CA TYR A 43 1.02 -0.99 -2.39
C TYR A 43 1.71 0.21 -3.05
N ASN A 44 2.30 1.10 -2.25
CA ASN A 44 2.97 2.30 -2.73
C ASN A 44 4.16 1.97 -3.64
N LEU A 45 4.96 0.95 -3.29
CA LEU A 45 6.06 0.47 -4.15
C LEU A 45 5.53 -0.06 -5.48
N THR A 46 4.48 -0.88 -5.46
CA THR A 46 3.85 -1.36 -6.70
C THR A 46 3.36 -0.19 -7.56
N ARG A 47 2.71 0.79 -6.93
CA ARG A 47 2.19 1.97 -7.61
C ARG A 47 3.31 2.84 -8.19
N ALA A 48 4.39 3.06 -7.44
CA ALA A 48 5.55 3.82 -7.91
C ALA A 48 6.21 3.12 -9.11
N MET A 49 6.38 1.80 -9.06
CA MET A 49 6.91 1.02 -10.19
C MET A 49 6.01 1.13 -11.43
N ASN A 50 4.69 1.13 -11.26
CA ASN A 50 3.75 1.25 -12.38
C ASN A 50 3.68 2.66 -12.99
N ILE A 51 3.88 3.71 -12.19
CA ILE A 51 3.80 5.11 -12.66
C ILE A 51 5.14 5.58 -13.23
N VAL A 52 6.24 5.31 -12.51
CA VAL A 52 7.58 5.82 -12.84
C VAL A 52 8.35 4.84 -13.72
N GLY A 53 8.09 3.53 -13.58
CA GLY A 53 8.90 2.46 -14.17
C GLY A 53 9.98 1.96 -13.20
N THR A 54 10.33 0.67 -13.29
CA THR A 54 11.25 0.00 -12.36
C THR A 54 12.69 0.52 -12.46
N LYS A 55 13.24 0.60 -13.67
CA LYS A 55 14.61 1.09 -13.92
C LYS A 55 14.85 2.52 -13.43
N PRO A 56 14.03 3.53 -13.83
CA PRO A 56 14.22 4.90 -13.35
C PRO A 56 13.99 5.03 -11.84
N LEU A 57 13.05 4.28 -11.27
CA LEU A 57 12.85 4.26 -9.82
C LEU A 57 14.09 3.74 -9.07
N MET A 58 14.68 2.64 -9.53
CA MET A 58 15.91 2.09 -8.93
C MET A 58 17.09 3.06 -9.03
N ALA A 59 17.25 3.75 -10.17
CA ALA A 59 18.30 4.75 -10.33
C ALA A 59 18.12 5.93 -9.36
N ALA A 60 16.88 6.37 -9.13
CA ALA A 60 16.57 7.45 -8.19
C ALA A 60 16.79 7.07 -6.72
N ILE A 61 16.60 5.80 -6.35
CA ILE A 61 16.83 5.31 -4.97
C ILE A 61 18.33 5.16 -4.66
N ALA A 62 19.13 4.83 -5.67
CA ALA A 62 20.57 4.62 -5.52
C ALA A 62 21.41 5.91 -5.50
N ALA A 63 20.81 7.05 -5.84
CA ALA A 63 21.42 8.38 -5.83
C ALA A 63 21.36 9.02 -4.45
#